data_AF-A0A4Y2IA24-F1
#
_entry.id   AF-A0A4Y2IA24-F1
#
_cell.length_a   1.000
_cell.length_b   1.000
_cell.length_c   1.000
_cell.angle_alpha   90.00
_cell.angle_beta   90.00
_cell.angle_gamma   90.00
#
_symmetry.space_group_name_H-M   'P 1'
#
loop_
_entity.id
_entity.type
_entity.pdbx_description
1 polymer ?
#
loop_
_entity_poly.entity_id
_entity_poly.type
_entity_poly.pdbx_seq_one_letter_code
_entity_poly.pdbx_strand_id
1 'polypeptide(L)'
;ALLSSGQEHCKDWKLNATIKYLMKELNSSSVDFLTTYLALPILNGKSLMDISRVNCSANPRKHGDDPISEINDYLGPKMRVRYSLYIGDEKDVIHTISLRVPENYTASEVMELAEVEDPKYK
;
A
#
# COMPACT_ATOMS: atom_id res chain seq x y z
N ALA A 1 -8.16 -1.83 -18.02
CA ALA A 1 -7.98 -2.37 -19.39
C ALA A 1 -9.30 -2.88 -19.95
N LEU A 2 -9.86 -4.01 -19.48
CA LEU A 2 -11.04 -4.54 -20.19
C LEU A 2 -12.35 -3.76 -20.01
N LEU A 3 -12.53 -3.02 -18.90
CA LEU A 3 -13.58 -2.00 -18.80
C LEU A 3 -13.47 -0.92 -19.89
N SER A 4 -12.24 -0.57 -20.27
CA SER A 4 -11.99 0.46 -21.29
C SER A 4 -12.17 -0.08 -22.71
N SER A 5 -11.99 -1.40 -22.92
CA SER A 5 -12.20 -2.04 -24.22
C SER A 5 -13.63 -2.55 -24.44
N GLY A 6 -14.54 -2.39 -23.46
CA GLY A 6 -15.91 -2.93 -23.54
C GLY A 6 -15.97 -4.46 -23.46
N GLN A 7 -14.92 -5.09 -22.92
CA GLN A 7 -14.77 -6.55 -22.84
C GLN A 7 -14.97 -7.08 -21.41
N GLU A 8 -15.56 -6.28 -20.52
CA GLU A 8 -15.87 -6.66 -19.14
C GLU A 8 -16.83 -7.87 -19.02
N HIS A 9 -17.57 -8.18 -20.09
CA HIS A 9 -18.45 -9.35 -20.19
C HIS A 9 -17.90 -10.46 -21.11
N CYS A 10 -16.63 -10.39 -21.50
CA CYS A 10 -15.99 -11.44 -22.28
C CYS A 10 -16.00 -12.78 -21.50
N LYS A 11 -16.23 -13.90 -22.19
CA LYS A 11 -16.39 -15.24 -21.59
C LYS A 11 -15.21 -15.65 -20.69
N ASP A 12 -14.02 -15.14 -20.97
CA ASP A 12 -12.81 -15.51 -20.26
C ASP A 12 -12.58 -14.70 -18.97
N TRP A 13 -13.22 -13.53 -18.83
CA TRP A 13 -13.14 -12.74 -17.59
C TRP A 13 -14.37 -12.98 -16.69
N LYS A 14 -14.12 -13.56 -15.52
CA LYS A 14 -15.01 -13.56 -14.35
C LYS A 14 -15.12 -12.20 -13.61
N LEU A 15 -15.78 -11.20 -14.20
CA LEU A 15 -15.94 -9.86 -13.61
C LEU A 15 -16.42 -9.87 -12.15
N ASN A 16 -17.51 -10.60 -11.87
CA ASN A 16 -18.10 -10.67 -10.53
C ASN A 16 -17.14 -11.24 -9.48
N ALA A 17 -16.32 -12.23 -9.86
CA ALA A 17 -15.32 -12.80 -8.97
C ALA A 17 -14.22 -11.77 -8.66
N THR A 18 -13.79 -11.00 -9.67
CA THR A 18 -12.81 -9.94 -9.49
C THR A 18 -13.33 -8.82 -8.60
N ILE A 19 -14.57 -8.34 -8.81
CA ILE A 19 -15.16 -7.30 -7.96
C ILE A 19 -15.26 -7.79 -6.51
N LYS A 20 -15.72 -9.02 -6.29
CA LYS A 20 -15.82 -9.61 -4.95
C LYS A 20 -14.46 -9.72 -4.26
N TYR A 21 -13.43 -10.10 -5.02
CA TYR A 21 -12.06 -10.16 -4.52
C TYR A 21 -11.55 -8.76 -4.13
N LEU A 22 -11.71 -7.77 -5.01
CA LEU A 22 -11.29 -6.39 -4.75
C LEU A 22 -11.99 -5.80 -3.51
N MET A 23 -13.30 -6.01 -3.36
CA MET A 23 -14.03 -5.58 -2.16
C MET A 23 -13.51 -6.24 -0.88
N LYS A 24 -13.09 -7.50 -0.95
CA LYS A 24 -12.50 -8.20 0.20
C LYS A 24 -11.15 -7.60 0.57
N GLU A 25 -10.27 -7.37 -0.41
CA GLU A 25 -8.94 -6.82 -0.18
C GLU A 25 -9.01 -5.38 0.35
N LEU A 26 -9.92 -4.56 -0.20
CA LEU A 26 -10.12 -3.17 0.23
C LEU A 26 -10.72 -3.02 1.63
N ASN A 27 -11.34 -4.08 2.18
CA ASN A 27 -11.83 -4.11 3.55
C ASN A 27 -10.77 -4.60 4.56
N SER A 28 -9.52 -4.81 4.13
CA SER A 28 -8.43 -5.17 5.04
C SER A 28 -7.88 -3.95 5.79
N SER A 29 -7.24 -4.18 6.93
CA SER A 29 -6.70 -3.11 7.78
C SER A 29 -5.43 -2.43 7.26
N SER A 30 -4.87 -2.92 6.15
CA SER A 30 -3.54 -2.53 5.65
C SER A 30 -3.55 -2.12 4.16
N VAL A 31 -4.67 -1.56 3.69
CA VAL A 31 -4.81 -1.15 2.29
C VAL A 31 -4.03 0.13 2.04
N ASP A 32 -3.11 0.08 1.09
CA ASP A 32 -2.37 1.27 0.66
C ASP A 32 -3.25 2.26 -0.13
N PHE A 33 -2.91 3.54 -0.04
CA PHE A 33 -3.61 4.64 -0.71
C PHE A 33 -3.67 4.43 -2.24
N LEU A 34 -2.56 4.04 -2.86
CA LEU A 34 -2.51 3.84 -4.32
C LEU A 34 -3.42 2.69 -4.74
N THR A 35 -3.48 1.62 -3.94
CA THR A 35 -4.39 0.50 -4.18
C THR A 35 -5.84 0.96 -4.16
N THR A 36 -6.22 1.75 -3.16
CA THR A 36 -7.58 2.32 -3.06
C THR A 36 -7.88 3.24 -4.24
N TYR A 37 -6.95 4.14 -4.57
CA TYR A 37 -7.08 5.10 -5.67
C TYR A 37 -7.31 4.42 -7.02
N LEU A 38 -6.63 3.30 -7.28
CA LEU A 38 -6.76 2.56 -8.55
C LEU A 38 -7.98 1.63 -8.57
N ALA A 39 -8.39 1.08 -7.43
CA ALA A 39 -9.51 0.15 -7.36
C ALA A 39 -10.88 0.85 -7.31
N LEU A 40 -10.97 2.02 -6.67
CA LEU A 40 -12.25 2.73 -6.50
C LEU A 40 -12.93 3.09 -7.84
N PRO A 41 -12.23 3.55 -8.89
CA PRO A 41 -12.85 3.75 -10.20
C PRO A 41 -13.42 2.45 -10.78
N ILE A 42 -12.71 1.33 -10.64
CA ILE A 42 -13.15 0.02 -11.13
C ILE A 42 -14.46 -0.40 -10.44
N LEU A 43 -14.57 -0.19 -9.13
CA LEU A 43 -15.80 -0.46 -8.38
C LEU A 43 -16.99 0.42 -8.80
N ASN A 44 -16.72 1.60 -9.35
CA ASN A 44 -17.73 2.48 -9.94
C ASN A 44 -17.97 2.21 -11.44
N GLY A 45 -17.41 1.13 -11.99
CA GLY A 45 -17.51 0.81 -13.42
C GLY A 45 -16.82 1.85 -14.32
N LYS A 46 -15.81 2.54 -13.79
CA LYS A 46 -15.03 3.56 -14.48
C LYS A 46 -13.60 3.11 -14.72
N SER A 47 -12.98 3.72 -15.71
CA SER A 47 -11.56 3.60 -16.01
C SER A 47 -10.90 4.98 -16.09
N LEU A 48 -9.58 5.01 -16.22
CA LEU A 48 -8.85 6.27 -16.39
C LEU A 48 -9.27 7.04 -17.66
N MET A 49 -9.84 6.36 -18.67
CA MET A 49 -10.37 7.01 -19.87
C MET A 49 -11.57 7.93 -19.57
N ASP A 50 -12.34 7.61 -18.52
CA ASP A 50 -13.51 8.38 -18.11
C ASP A 50 -13.15 9.74 -17.50
N ILE A 51 -11.88 9.97 -17.14
CA ILE A 51 -11.39 11.25 -16.58
C ILE A 51 -11.71 12.42 -17.52
N SER A 52 -11.58 12.21 -18.84
CA SER A 52 -11.88 13.21 -19.87
C SER A 52 -13.34 13.70 -19.86
N ARG A 53 -14.25 12.96 -19.21
CA ARG A 53 -15.69 13.23 -19.17
C ARG A 53 -16.19 13.60 -17.78
N VAL A 54 -15.28 13.84 -16.84
CA VAL A 54 -15.63 14.15 -15.45
C VAL A 54 -16.25 15.54 -15.35
N ASN A 55 -17.38 15.63 -14.65
CA ASN A 55 -17.98 16.91 -14.27
C ASN A 55 -17.32 17.43 -12.99
N CYS A 56 -16.34 18.32 -13.14
CA CYS A 56 -15.61 18.92 -12.01
C CYS A 56 -16.45 19.89 -11.16
N SER A 57 -17.63 20.30 -11.64
CA SER A 57 -18.55 21.15 -10.87
C SER A 57 -19.41 20.36 -9.88
N ALA A 58 -19.40 19.02 -9.94
CA ALA A 58 -20.05 18.17 -8.95
C ALA A 58 -19.18 18.09 -7.68
N ASN A 59 -19.69 18.58 -6.54
CA ASN A 59 -18.94 18.66 -5.28
C ASN A 59 -18.68 17.27 -4.67
N PRO A 60 -17.43 16.77 -4.61
CA PRO A 60 -17.13 15.43 -4.09
C PRO A 60 -17.03 15.38 -2.55
N ARG A 61 -17.06 16.54 -1.88
CA ARG A 61 -16.65 16.68 -0.47
C ARG A 61 -17.85 16.71 0.47
N LYS A 62 -18.26 15.52 0.92
CA LYS A 62 -18.94 15.32 2.21
C LYS A 62 -18.45 14.01 2.86
N HIS A 63 -17.16 13.93 3.15
CA HIS A 63 -16.67 13.01 4.16
C HIS A 63 -15.57 13.70 4.94
N GLY A 64 -15.77 13.73 6.26
CA GLY A 64 -15.08 14.57 7.21
C GLY A 64 -13.63 14.20 7.44
N ASP A 65 -12.95 15.15 8.08
CA ASP A 65 -11.57 15.08 8.49
C ASP A 65 -11.37 13.94 9.49
N ASP A 66 -10.50 12.97 9.19
CA ASP A 66 -9.96 12.07 10.19
C ASP A 66 -8.58 12.58 10.64
N PRO A 67 -8.33 12.66 11.96
CA PRO A 67 -7.09 13.19 12.48
C PRO A 67 -5.95 12.19 12.34
N ILE A 68 -4.79 12.68 11.91
CA ILE A 68 -3.52 11.96 11.96
C ILE A 68 -3.13 11.85 13.43
N SER A 69 -3.20 10.66 14.01
CA SER A 69 -2.74 10.42 15.38
C SER A 69 -1.21 10.31 15.40
N GLU A 70 -0.56 11.20 16.14
CA GLU A 70 0.87 11.14 16.43
C GLU A 70 1.24 9.83 17.15
N ILE A 71 2.38 9.27 16.76
CA ILE A 71 2.92 8.00 17.24
C ILE A 71 3.42 8.19 18.68
N ASN A 72 2.72 7.59 19.63
CA ASN A 72 3.18 7.43 21.01
C ASN A 72 4.21 6.29 21.11
N ASP A 73 5.10 6.37 22.11
CA ASP A 73 6.04 5.32 22.50
C ASP A 73 5.31 3.97 22.68
N TYR A 74 5.53 3.04 21.75
CA TYR A 74 4.84 1.77 21.69
C TYR A 74 5.29 0.83 22.83
N LEU A 75 4.37 0.55 23.78
CA LEU A 75 4.57 -0.38 24.90
C LEU A 75 4.11 -1.83 24.61
N GLY A 76 3.73 -2.15 23.37
CA GLY A 76 3.17 -3.45 22.99
C GLY A 76 4.21 -4.54 22.65
N PRO A 77 3.75 -5.70 22.14
CA PRO A 77 4.60 -6.82 21.74
C PRO A 77 5.67 -6.44 20.71
N LYS A 78 6.90 -6.92 20.91
CA LYS A 78 8.03 -6.71 19.99
C LYS A 78 8.39 -8.00 19.27
N MET A 79 8.64 -7.91 17.97
CA MET A 79 9.20 -8.98 17.16
C MET A 79 10.70 -8.78 16.92
N ARG A 80 11.42 -9.86 16.62
CA ARG A 80 12.82 -9.79 16.20
C ARG A 80 12.90 -9.85 14.68
N VAL A 81 13.44 -8.81 14.06
CA VAL A 81 13.66 -8.70 12.62
C VAL A 81 15.15 -8.78 12.33
N ARG A 82 15.52 -9.54 11.30
CA ARG A 82 16.90 -9.58 10.78
C ARG A 82 16.93 -8.81 9.46
N TYR A 83 17.52 -7.62 9.49
CA TYR A 83 17.65 -6.77 8.32
C TYR A 83 19.04 -6.95 7.71
N SER A 84 19.11 -7.09 6.38
CA SER A 84 20.38 -7.22 5.66
C SER A 84 20.44 -6.23 4.50
N LEU A 85 21.48 -5.40 4.49
CA LEU A 85 21.79 -4.47 3.39
C LEU A 85 22.88 -5.08 2.52
N TYR A 86 22.60 -5.22 1.23
CA TYR A 86 23.52 -5.70 0.21
C TYR A 86 23.98 -4.51 -0.63
N ILE A 87 25.29 -4.31 -0.76
CA ILE A 87 25.88 -3.22 -1.54
C ILE A 87 26.69 -3.83 -2.68
N GLY A 88 26.52 -3.30 -3.89
CA GLY A 88 27.16 -3.78 -5.11
C GLY A 88 26.32 -4.79 -5.88
N ASP A 89 26.58 -4.90 -7.18
CA ASP A 89 25.81 -5.75 -8.10
C ASP A 89 25.97 -7.25 -7.77
N GLU A 90 27.15 -7.65 -7.26
CA GLU A 90 27.43 -9.02 -6.83
C GLU A 90 27.32 -9.21 -5.31
N LYS A 91 26.66 -8.27 -4.60
CA LYS A 91 26.58 -8.27 -3.13
C LYS A 91 27.96 -8.24 -2.47
N ASP A 92 28.84 -7.41 -3.02
CA ASP A 92 30.24 -7.24 -2.61
C ASP A 92 30.38 -6.99 -1.10
N VAL A 93 29.39 -6.32 -0.51
CA VAL A 93 29.31 -6.08 0.93
C VAL A 93 27.93 -6.49 1.44
N ILE A 94 27.93 -7.22 2.56
CA ILE A 94 26.72 -7.64 3.28
C ILE A 94 26.81 -7.13 4.71
N HIS A 95 25.86 -6.28 5.10
CA HIS A 95 25.65 -5.88 6.48
C HIS A 95 24.38 -6.52 6.99
N THR A 96 24.42 -7.08 8.19
CA THR A 96 23.26 -7.72 8.81
C THR A 96 23.13 -7.30 10.26
N ILE A 97 21.96 -6.80 10.63
CA ILE A 97 21.62 -6.38 11.99
C ILE A 97 20.35 -7.10 12.45
N SER A 98 20.29 -7.42 13.74
CA SER A 98 19.11 -8.02 14.37
C SER A 98 18.46 -6.99 15.29
N LEU A 99 17.30 -6.49 14.89
CA LEU A 99 16.55 -5.46 15.59
C LEU A 99 15.36 -6.06 16.33
N ARG A 100 14.99 -5.47 17.47
CA ARG A 100 13.72 -5.74 18.15
C ARG A 100 12.79 -4.57 17.95
N VAL A 101 11.75 -4.77 17.15
CA VAL A 101 10.83 -3.73 16.72
C VAL A 101 9.39 -4.06 17.11
N PRO A 102 8.52 -3.07 17.29
CA PRO A 102 7.08 -3.28 17.35
C PRO A 102 6.55 -4.11 16.17
N GLU A 103 5.51 -4.92 16.40
CA GLU A 103 4.91 -5.76 15.35
C GLU A 103 4.26 -4.95 14.21
N ASN A 104 3.89 -3.70 14.46
CA ASN A 104 3.30 -2.80 13.48
C ASN A 104 4.31 -1.98 12.67
N TYR A 105 5.63 -2.14 12.92
CA TYR A 105 6.64 -1.43 12.14
C TYR A 105 6.66 -1.90 10.68
N THR A 106 6.67 -0.93 9.79
CA THR A 106 6.88 -1.08 8.35
C THR A 106 8.35 -1.35 8.05
N ALA A 107 8.63 -1.82 6.82
CA ALA A 107 10.00 -2.04 6.38
C ALA A 107 10.84 -0.75 6.41
N SER A 108 10.25 0.41 6.10
CA SER A 108 10.92 1.72 6.15
C SER A 108 11.28 2.12 7.58
N GLU A 109 10.40 1.93 8.56
CA GLU A 109 10.71 2.23 9.97
C GLU A 109 11.82 1.32 10.50
N VAL A 110 11.87 0.06 10.05
CA VAL A 110 12.99 -0.86 10.37
C VAL A 110 14.31 -0.36 9.77
N MET A 111 14.29 0.18 8.54
CA MET A 111 15.47 0.76 7.90
C MET A 111 15.96 2.01 8.64
N GLU A 112 15.06 2.92 9.00
CA GLU A 112 15.38 4.12 9.78
C GLU A 112 15.98 3.76 11.14
N LEU A 113 15.40 2.78 11.84
CA LEU A 113 15.98 2.29 13.09
C LEU A 113 17.36 1.66 12.89
N ALA A 114 17.58 0.93 11.79
CA ALA A 114 18.89 0.35 11.49
C ALA A 114 19.97 1.42 11.30
N GLU A 115 19.63 2.55 10.66
CA GLU A 115 20.53 3.71 10.50
C GLU A 115 20.91 4.33 11.86
N VAL A 116 19.96 4.42 12.79
CA VAL A 116 20.20 4.96 14.14
C VAL A 116 21.09 4.03 14.98
N GLU A 117 20.89 2.71 14.88
CA GLU A 117 21.59 1.70 15.70
C GLU A 117 23.00 1.35 15.19
N ASP A 118 23.23 1.35 13.87
CA ASP A 118 24.55 1.07 13.27
C ASP A 118 24.84 2.05 12.10
N PRO A 119 25.89 2.88 12.20
CA PRO A 119 26.22 3.88 11.18
C PRO A 119 26.58 3.29 9.80
N LYS A 120 26.73 1.97 9.68
CA LYS A 120 26.92 1.28 8.39
C LYS A 120 25.66 1.26 7.51
N TYR A 121 24.50 1.64 8.05
CA TYR A 121 23.23 1.70 7.33
C TYR A 121 22.86 3.12 6.84
N LYS A 122 23.78 4.08 7.00
CA LYS A 122 23.69 5.42 6.43
C LYS A 122 24.28 5.47 5.02
#